data_AF-A0A3A0BST0-F1
#
_entry.id   AF-A0A3A0BST0-F1
#
_cell.length_a   1.000
_cell.length_b   1.000
_cell.length_c   1.000
_cell.angle_alpha   90.00
_cell.angle_beta   90.00
_cell.angle_gamma   90.00
#
_symmetry.space_group_name_H-M   'P 1'
#
loop_
_entity.id
_entity.type
_entity.pdbx_description
1 polymer ?
#
loop_
_entity_poly.entity_id
_entity_poly.type
_entity_poly.pdbx_seq_one_letter_code
_entity_poly.pdbx_strand_id
1 'polypeptide(L)'
;MDAFALALRVAYRMQADGVLQNHISKRYAGYDSGMGAKIEKRQTSLAELEKHALQSGEPEIRSGQQEKLENIINQYLVNVIKAS
;
A
#
# COMPACT_ATOMS: atom_id res chain seq x y z
N MET A 1 8.10 -3.10 30.07
CA MET A 1 6.96 -3.80 29.43
C MET A 1 6.00 -2.80 28.80
N ASP A 2 5.81 -1.62 29.39
CA ASP A 2 4.84 -0.59 28.95
C ASP A 2 5.02 -0.07 27.52
N ALA A 3 6.27 0.10 27.05
CA ALA A 3 6.52 0.52 25.67
C ALA A 3 5.94 -0.47 24.64
N PHE A 4 6.07 -1.79 24.89
CA PHE A 4 5.47 -2.82 24.06
C PHE A 4 3.95 -2.86 24.19
N ALA A 5 3.40 -2.63 25.39
CA ALA A 5 1.96 -2.56 25.59
C ALA A 5 1.33 -1.38 24.82
N LEU A 6 1.99 -0.22 24.83
CA LEU A 6 1.58 0.94 24.03
C LEU A 6 1.68 0.63 22.53
N ALA A 7 2.80 0.09 22.07
CA ALA A 7 3.01 -0.26 20.66
C ALA A 7 1.95 -1.25 20.17
N LEU A 8 1.58 -2.24 20.97
CA LEU A 8 0.53 -3.21 20.65
C LEU A 8 -0.83 -2.52 20.48
N ARG A 9 -1.20 -1.61 21.38
CA ARG A 9 -2.48 -0.86 21.29
C ARG A 9 -2.53 0.02 20.03
N VAL A 10 -1.42 0.68 19.69
CA VAL A 10 -1.28 1.50 18.49
C VAL A 10 -1.40 0.63 17.23
N ALA A 11 -0.60 -0.43 17.14
CA ALA A 11 -0.60 -1.33 15.99
C ALA A 11 -1.96 -1.99 15.78
N TYR A 12 -2.63 -2.42 16.86
CA TYR A 12 -3.96 -3.00 16.79
C TYR A 12 -4.99 -2.02 16.19
N ARG A 13 -5.01 -0.76 16.62
CA ARG A 13 -5.92 0.25 16.05
C ARG A 13 -5.60 0.53 14.58
N MET A 14 -4.34 0.71 14.23
CA MET A 14 -3.93 0.92 12.83
C MET A 14 -4.32 -0.26 11.93
N GLN A 15 -4.18 -1.48 12.43
CA GLN A 15 -4.56 -2.69 11.71
C GLN A 15 -6.07 -2.81 11.55
N ALA A 16 -6.84 -2.53 12.62
CA ALA A 16 -8.31 -2.54 12.59
C ALA A 16 -8.86 -1.52 11.58
N ASP A 17 -8.26 -0.32 11.53
CA ASP A 17 -8.65 0.72 10.59
C ASP A 17 -8.11 0.47 9.16
N GLY A 18 -7.19 -0.47 9.00
CA GLY A 18 -6.60 -0.85 7.71
C GLY A 18 -5.80 0.27 7.04
N VAL A 19 -5.36 1.30 7.77
CA VAL A 19 -4.82 2.53 7.15
C VAL A 19 -3.61 2.31 6.26
N LEU A 20 -2.70 1.41 6.64
CA LEU A 20 -1.54 1.04 5.82
C LEU A 20 -1.93 0.04 4.73
N GLN A 21 -2.77 -0.94 5.04
CA GLN A 21 -3.21 -1.97 4.10
C GLN A 21 -3.96 -1.36 2.91
N ASN A 22 -4.81 -0.37 3.17
CA ASN A 22 -5.54 0.38 2.16
C ASN A 22 -4.60 1.15 1.22
N HIS A 23 -3.50 1.69 1.74
CA HIS A 23 -2.49 2.37 0.92
C HIS A 23 -1.74 1.38 0.01
N ILE A 24 -1.34 0.24 0.57
CA ILE A 24 -0.65 -0.82 -0.19
C ILE A 24 -1.57 -1.36 -1.29
N SER A 25 -2.81 -1.71 -0.98
CA SER A 25 -3.78 -2.20 -1.96
C SER A 25 -3.98 -1.20 -3.10
N LYS A 26 -4.18 0.09 -2.80
CA LYS A 26 -4.29 1.13 -3.85
C LYS A 26 -3.03 1.27 -4.70
N ARG A 27 -1.85 1.15 -4.09
CA ARG A 27 -0.58 1.25 -4.82
C ARG A 27 -0.40 0.11 -5.82
N TYR A 28 -0.81 -1.10 -5.47
CA TYR A 28 -0.60 -2.30 -6.28
C TYR A 28 -1.85 -2.75 -7.07
N ALA A 29 -2.94 -1.99 -7.03
CA ALA A 29 -4.20 -2.30 -7.71
C ALA A 29 -4.08 -2.56 -9.23
N GLY A 30 -3.01 -2.08 -9.87
CA GLY A 30 -2.72 -2.38 -11.28
C GLY A 30 -2.47 -3.87 -11.55
N TYR A 31 -2.13 -4.66 -10.53
CA TYR A 31 -1.95 -6.11 -10.64
C TYR A 31 -3.26 -6.89 -10.47
N ASP A 32 -4.33 -6.28 -9.97
CA ASP A 32 -5.60 -6.97 -9.73
C ASP A 32 -6.42 -7.16 -11.02
N SER A 33 -6.04 -6.51 -12.13
CA SER A 33 -6.79 -6.54 -13.38
C SER A 33 -5.91 -6.41 -14.63
N GLY A 34 -6.52 -6.58 -15.81
CA GLY A 34 -5.88 -6.33 -17.09
C GLY A 34 -4.57 -7.10 -17.31
N MET A 35 -3.55 -6.41 -17.81
CA MET A 35 -2.22 -6.99 -18.03
C MET A 35 -1.54 -7.39 -16.72
N GLY A 36 -1.72 -6.62 -15.63
CA GLY A 36 -1.14 -6.93 -14.33
C GLY A 36 -1.60 -8.26 -13.76
N ALA A 37 -2.89 -8.58 -13.88
CA ALA A 37 -3.43 -9.87 -13.46
C ALA A 37 -2.87 -11.05 -14.29
N LYS A 38 -2.62 -10.84 -15.59
CA LYS A 38 -1.96 -11.85 -16.45
C LYS A 38 -0.51 -12.07 -16.03
N ILE A 39 0.21 -11.00 -15.66
CA ILE A 39 1.58 -11.07 -15.14
C ILE A 39 1.60 -11.91 -13.86
N GLU A 40 0.74 -11.59 -12.89
CA GLU A 40 0.68 -12.28 -11.60
C GLU A 40 0.39 -13.78 -11.75
N LYS A 41 -0.54 -14.12 -12.65
CA LYS A 41 -0.91 -15.51 -12.97
C LYS A 41 0.09 -16.24 -13.86
N ARG A 42 1.18 -15.59 -14.30
CA ARG A 42 2.16 -16.12 -15.26
C ARG A 42 1.54 -16.54 -16.60
N GLN A 43 0.54 -15.79 -17.06
CA GLN A 43 -0.24 -16.03 -18.28
C GLN A 43 0.09 -15.02 -19.39
N THR A 44 1.32 -14.52 -19.43
CA THR A 44 1.79 -13.58 -20.47
C THR A 44 3.19 -13.98 -20.94
N SER A 45 3.63 -13.39 -22.05
CA SER A 45 4.95 -13.58 -22.64
C SER A 45 5.63 -12.24 -22.87
N LEU A 46 6.95 -12.23 -23.12
CA LEU A 46 7.67 -11.00 -23.45
C LEU A 46 7.11 -10.30 -24.69
N ALA A 47 6.66 -11.06 -25.70
CA ALA A 47 6.06 -10.51 -26.92
C ALA A 47 4.71 -9.82 -26.64
N GLU A 48 3.87 -10.37 -25.76
CA GLU A 48 2.63 -9.71 -25.34
C GLU A 48 2.88 -8.45 -24.53
N LEU A 49 3.90 -8.48 -23.64
CA LEU A 49 4.28 -7.32 -22.83
C LEU A 49 4.84 -6.18 -23.68
N GLU A 50 5.69 -6.48 -24.67
CA GLU A 50 6.22 -5.50 -25.63
C GLU A 50 5.07 -4.79 -26.36
N LYS A 51 4.13 -5.56 -26.93
CA LYS A 51 2.96 -5.00 -27.62
C LYS A 51 2.14 -4.10 -26.70
N HIS A 52 1.94 -4.51 -25.45
CA HIS A 52 1.20 -3.71 -24.47
C HIS A 52 1.91 -2.40 -24.13
N ALA A 53 3.23 -2.42 -23.94
CA ALA A 53 4.02 -1.22 -23.66
C ALA A 53 3.97 -0.22 -24.83
N LEU A 54 4.12 -0.70 -26.06
CA LEU A 54 4.02 0.14 -27.27
C LEU A 54 2.63 0.78 -27.44
N GLN A 55 1.57 0.10 -27.01
CA GLN A 55 0.20 0.60 -27.11
C GLN A 55 -0.19 1.54 -25.96
N SER A 56 0.35 1.33 -24.76
CA SER A 56 -0.07 2.04 -23.55
C SER A 56 0.68 3.36 -23.34
N GLY A 57 1.82 3.55 -24.00
CA GLY A 57 2.66 4.74 -23.84
C GLY A 57 3.37 4.79 -22.49
N GLU A 58 3.74 6.00 -22.06
CA GLU A 58 4.45 6.22 -20.80
C GLU A 58 3.56 5.95 -19.57
N PRO A 59 4.04 5.19 -18.57
CA PRO A 59 3.27 4.93 -17.37
C PRO A 59 3.09 6.18 -16.51
N GLU A 60 1.93 6.29 -15.86
CA GLU A 60 1.66 7.36 -14.91
C GLU A 60 2.54 7.22 -13.65
N ILE A 61 3.29 8.28 -13.32
CA ILE A 61 4.09 8.34 -12.09
C ILE A 61 3.17 8.56 -10.89
N ARG A 62 3.31 7.72 -9.85
CA ARG A 62 2.54 7.82 -8.61
C ARG A 62 3.45 8.02 -7.40
N SER A 63 3.14 9.02 -6.59
CA SER A 63 3.87 9.30 -5.34
C SER A 63 3.79 8.11 -4.36
N GLY A 64 4.89 7.85 -3.65
CA GLY A 64 4.94 6.86 -2.56
C GLY A 64 4.19 7.30 -1.30
N GLN A 65 3.94 8.60 -1.14
CA GLN A 65 3.31 9.23 0.02
C GLN A 65 4.02 8.93 1.36
N GLN A 66 5.35 8.81 1.36
CA GLN A 66 6.13 8.42 2.55
C GLN A 66 5.87 9.36 3.73
N GLU A 67 5.99 10.67 3.53
CA GLU A 67 5.83 11.69 4.57
C GLU A 67 4.41 11.67 5.16
N LYS A 68 3.41 11.42 4.31
CA LYS A 68 2.03 11.27 4.74
C LYS A 68 1.84 10.03 5.60
N LEU A 69 2.44 8.90 5.23
CA LEU A 69 2.34 7.65 6.01
C LEU A 69 3.04 7.78 7.36
N GLU A 70 4.22 8.40 7.41
CA GLU A 70 4.93 8.70 8.66
C GLU A 70 4.08 9.58 9.58
N ASN A 71 3.42 10.60 9.03
CA ASN A 71 2.49 11.45 9.78
C ASN A 71 1.26 10.70 10.29
N ILE A 72 0.71 9.76 9.51
CA ILE A 72 -0.39 8.90 9.96
C ILE A 72 0.07 8.07 11.17
N ILE A 73 1.25 7.45 11.12
CA ILE A 73 1.78 6.67 12.25
C ILE A 73 1.88 7.55 13.51
N ASN A 74 2.44 8.76 13.38
CA ASN A 74 2.53 9.71 14.49
C ASN A 74 1.15 10.10 15.05
N GLN A 75 0.15 10.28 14.18
CA GLN A 75 -1.22 10.59 14.61
C GLN A 75 -1.82 9.46 15.46
N TYR A 76 -1.61 8.20 15.06
CA TYR A 76 -2.06 7.04 15.84
C TYR A 76 -1.35 6.93 17.19
N LEU A 77 -0.03 7.16 17.20
CA LEU A 77 0.76 7.16 18.43
C LEU A 77 0.21 8.18 19.44
N VAL A 78 0.02 9.44 19.02
CA VAL A 78 -0.48 10.52 19.88
C VAL A 78 -1.92 10.26 20.34
N ASN A 79 -2.79 9.76 19.45
CA ASN A 79 -4.19 9.53 19.78
C ASN A 79 -4.39 8.39 20.79
N VAL A 80 -3.57 7.34 20.74
CA VAL A 80 -3.63 6.27 21.75
C VAL A 80 -3.15 6.79 23.11
N ILE A 81 -2.07 7.58 23.13
CA ILE A 81 -1.54 8.17 24.37
C ILE A 81 -2.60 9.07 25.02
N LYS A 82 -3.27 9.94 24.25
CA LYS A 82 -4.33 10.84 24.77
C LYS A 82 -5.59 10.13 25.27
N ALA A 83 -5.85 8.92 24.78
CA ALA A 83 -7.03 8.12 25.15
C ALA A 83 -6.74 7.12 26.29
N SER A 84 -5.56 7.22 26.92
CA SER A 84 -5.11 6.40 28.05
C SER A 84 -5.14 7.23 29.33
#